data_AF-A0A2T0LAR8-F1
#
_entry.id   AF-A0A2T0LAR8-F1
#
_cell.length_a   1.000
_cell.length_b   1.000
_cell.length_c   1.000
_cell.angle_alpha   90.00
_cell.angle_beta   90.00
_cell.angle_gamma   90.00
#
_symmetry.space_group_name_H-M   'P 1'
#
loop_
_entity.id
_entity.type
_entity.pdbx_description
1 polymer ?
#
loop_
_entity_poly.entity_id
_entity_poly.type
_entity_poly.pdbx_seq_one_letter_code
_entity_poly.pdbx_strand_id
1 'polypeptide(L)' 'MLVIADCPQSFRSVPEEVVKHGYELLGEPEQQGQDLHFYIRVPGGQPGSG' A
#
# COMPACT_ATOMS: atom_id res chain seq x y z
N MET A 1 7.00 -1.10 1.97
CA MET A 1 6.85 -0.70 0.55
C MET A 1 5.94 0.52 0.52
N LEU A 2 6.30 1.53 -0.27
CA LEU A 2 5.44 2.69 -0.51
C LEU A 2 4.81 2.55 -1.89
N VAL A 3 3.50 2.70 -1.96
CA VAL A 3 2.74 2.77 -3.22
C VAL A 3 2.15 4.17 -3.33
N ILE A 4 2.35 4.81 -4.48
CA ILE A 4 1.84 6.14 -4.80
C ILE A 4 0.84 5.99 -5.94
N ALA A 5 -0.35 6.55 -5.79
CA ALA A 5 -1.37 6.56 -6.83
C ALA A 5 -1.98 7.96 -6.98
N ASP A 6 -2.18 8.39 -8.21
CA ASP A 6 -2.79 9.68 -8.59
C ASP A 6 -4.32 9.59 -8.77
N CYS A 7 -4.88 8.39 -8.69
CA CYS A 7 -6.29 8.12 -8.93
C CYS A 7 -7.09 8.02 -7.61
N PRO A 8 -8.21 8.76 -7.45
CA PRO A 8 -9.00 8.75 -6.20
C PRO A 8 -9.65 7.39 -5.90
N GLN A 9 -9.93 6.59 -6.94
CA GLN A 9 -10.50 5.25 -6.78
C GLN A 9 -9.54 4.29 -6.05
N SER A 10 -8.23 4.53 -6.18
CA SER A 10 -7.19 3.72 -5.52
C SER A 10 -7.28 3.78 -4.00
N PHE A 11 -7.88 4.83 -3.43
CA PHE A 11 -8.09 4.95 -1.98
C PHE A 11 -8.84 3.76 -1.38
N ARG A 12 -9.75 3.14 -2.13
CA ARG A 12 -10.51 1.95 -1.69
C ARG A 12 -9.91 0.65 -2.22
N SER A 13 -9.58 0.61 -3.51
CA SER A 13 -9.12 -0.62 -4.15
C SER A 13 -7.76 -1.11 -3.60
N VAL A 14 -6.83 -0.20 -3.32
CA VAL A 14 -5.48 -0.57 -2.86
C VAL A 14 -5.52 -1.25 -1.49
N PRO A 15 -6.21 -0.72 -0.46
CA PRO A 15 -6.37 -1.44 0.80
C PRO A 15 -7.00 -2.82 0.67
N GLU A 16 -8.02 -2.97 -0.17
CA GLU A 16 -8.67 -4.26 -0.39
C GLU A 16 -7.72 -5.29 -1.03
N GLU A 17 -6.94 -4.87 -2.03
CA GLU A 17 -5.92 -5.72 -2.65
C GLU A 17 -4.82 -6.09 -1.64
N VAL A 18 -4.30 -5.12 -0.89
CA VAL A 18 -3.27 -5.35 0.14
C VAL A 18 -3.69 -6.47 1.08
N VAL A 19 -4.90 -6.40 1.63
CA VAL A 19 -5.43 -7.43 2.54
C VAL A 19 -5.63 -8.77 1.81
N LYS A 20 -6.13 -8.76 0.56
CA LYS A 20 -6.32 -9.99 -0.24
C LYS A 20 -5.01 -10.73 -0.53
N HIS A 21 -3.93 -9.99 -0.78
CA HIS A 21 -2.60 -10.56 -1.03
C HIS A 21 -1.86 -10.94 0.27
N GLY A 22 -2.51 -10.79 1.42
CA GLY A 22 -1.92 -11.08 2.72
C GLY A 22 -0.89 -10.05 3.15
N TYR A 23 -0.86 -8.88 2.53
CA TYR A 23 -0.07 -7.75 2.98
C TYR A 23 -0.82 -6.97 4.07
N GLU A 24 -0.09 -6.12 4.79
CA GLU A 24 -0.59 -5.31 5.88
C GLU A 24 -0.43 -3.83 5.53
N LEU A 25 -1.50 -3.04 5.65
CA LEU A 25 -1.38 -1.57 5.60
C LEU A 25 -0.86 -1.09 6.95
N LEU A 26 0.23 -0.33 6.92
CA LEU A 26 0.84 0.23 8.12
C LEU A 26 0.00 1.35 8.76
N GLY A 27 -0.98 1.88 8.03
CA GLY A 27 -1.88 2.93 8.49
C GLY A 27 -2.88 3.32 7.41
N GLU A 28 -3.61 4.41 7.67
CA GLU A 28 -4.51 5.01 6.67
C GLU A 28 -3.70 5.61 5.50
N PRO A 29 -4.26 5.64 4.27
CA PRO A 29 -3.59 6.26 3.14
C PRO A 29 -3.46 7.78 3.36
N GLU A 30 -2.27 8.31 3.13
CA GLU A 30 -2.04 9.76 3.23
C GLU A 30 -2.30 10.41 1.88
N GLN A 31 -3.11 11.47 1.84
CA GLN A 31 -3.28 12.28 0.64
C GLN A 31 -2.27 13.43 0.66
N GLN A 32 -1.38 13.46 -0.33
CA GLN A 32 -0.45 14.56 -0.56
C GLN A 32 -0.76 15.22 -1.90
N GLY A 33 -1.53 16.30 -1.85
CA GLY A 33 -1.97 17.00 -3.07
C GLY A 33 -2.91 16.13 -3.90
N GLN A 34 -2.49 15.75 -5.11
CA GLN A 34 -3.26 14.84 -5.99
C GLN A 34 -2.88 13.37 -5.78
N ASP A 35 -1.80 13.11 -5.05
CA ASP A 35 -1.26 11.77 -4.84
C ASP A 35 -1.80 11.15 -3.54
N LEU A 36 -1.96 9.83 -3.57
CA LEU A 36 -2.33 8.97 -2.46
C LEU A 36 -1.16 8.05 -2.12
N HIS A 37 -0.70 8.10 -0.88
CA HIS A 37 0.42 7.33 -0.37
C HIS A 37 -0.07 6.18 0.50
N PHE A 38 0.29 4.96 0.13
CA PHE A 38 -0.06 3.73 0.85
C PHE A 38 1.21 3.07 1.36
N TYR A 39 1.32 2.95 2.68
CA TYR A 39 2.45 2.27 3.31
C TYR A 39 2.07 0.83 3.60
N ILE A 40 2.72 -0.09 2.89
CA ILE A 40 2.37 -1.51 2.90
C ILE A 40 3.55 -2.32 3.44
N ARG A 41 3.26 -3.20 4.39
CA ARG A 41 4.14 -4.20 4.95
C ARG A 41 3.82 -5.57 4.33
N VAL A 42 4.83 -6.20 3.76
CA VAL A 42 4.73 -7.56 3.22
C VAL A 42 5.20 -8.54 4.29
N PRO A 43 4.32 -9.40 4.84
CA PRO A 43 4.75 -10.45 5.76
C PRO A 43 5.45 -11.54 4.95
N GLY A 44 6.75 -11.71 5.17
CA GLY A 44 7.50 -12.84 4.64
C GLY A 44 8.43 -12.58 3.45
N GLY A 45 8.66 -11.35 3.01
CA GLY A 45 9.74 -11.07 2.05
C GLY A 45 10.33 -9.66 2.16
N GLN A 46 11.64 -9.44 2.34
CA GLN A 46 12.78 -10.32 2.65
C GLN A 46 13.96 -9.40 3.07
N PRO A 47 14.75 -9.68 4.13
CA PRO A 47 16.11 -9.13 4.24
C PRO A 47 17.02 -9.87 3.25
N GLY A 48 17.12 -9.36 2.02
CA GLY A 48 18.15 -9.75 1.05
C GLY A 48 17.96 -11.10 0.35
N SER A 49 18.27 -11.14 -0.95
CA SER A 49 18.32 -12.27 -1.88
C SER A 49 18.66 -13.65 -1.28
N GLY A 50 18.00 -14.70 -1.79
CA GLY A 50 18.34 -16.11 -1.59
C GLY A 50 18.19 -16.85 -2.91
#